data_AF-A0A6L3Y4W8-F1
#
_entry.id   AF-A0A6L3Y4W8-F1
#
_cell.length_a   1.000
_cell.length_b   1.000
_cell.length_c   1.000
_cell.angle_alpha   90.00
_cell.angle_beta   90.00
_cell.angle_gamma   90.00
#
_symmetry.space_group_name_H-M   'P 1'
#
loop_
_entity.id
_entity.type
_entity.pdbx_description
1 polymer ?
#
loop_
_entity_poly.entity_id
_entity_poly.type
_entity_poly.pdbx_seq_one_letter_code
_entity_poly.pdbx_strand_id
1 'polypeptide(L)'
;MRRGKLKKGAECPYCGKLFGPGANVPDHIYPVARGGLSVAENMAYICARFNQKKSNRTLNEYIYEYRLDMKDIHISLRKLGKIF
;
A
#
# COMPACT_ATOMS: atom_id res chain seq x y z
N MET A 1 -0.47 22.12 -8.72
CA MET A 1 -0.56 20.66 -9.03
C MET A 1 -1.66 20.06 -8.16
N ARG A 2 -2.82 19.68 -8.71
CA ARG A 2 -3.92 19.12 -7.91
C ARG A 2 -3.47 17.75 -7.40
N ARG A 3 -3.19 17.62 -6.09
CA ARG A 3 -3.01 16.31 -5.44
C ARG A 3 -4.30 15.52 -5.65
N GLY A 4 -4.25 14.48 -6.47
CA GLY A 4 -5.39 13.57 -6.63
C GLY A 4 -5.79 13.04 -5.26
N LYS A 5 -7.09 13.07 -4.93
CA LYS A 5 -7.60 12.54 -3.66
C LYS A 5 -7.29 11.04 -3.61
N LEU A 6 -6.62 10.59 -2.55
CA LEU A 6 -6.32 9.17 -2.35
C LEU A 6 -7.63 8.38 -2.22
N LYS A 7 -7.89 7.48 -3.18
CA LYS A 7 -9.08 6.63 -3.18
C LYS A 7 -8.92 5.48 -2.18
N LYS A 8 -10.01 5.16 -1.49
CA LYS A 8 -10.12 4.02 -0.57
C LYS A 8 -10.82 2.85 -1.26
N GLY A 9 -10.20 1.68 -1.25
CA GLY A 9 -10.84 0.42 -1.65
C GLY A 9 -11.64 -0.20 -0.50
N ALA A 10 -12.46 -1.21 -0.78
CA ALA A 10 -13.15 -1.99 0.24
C ALA A 10 -12.17 -2.88 1.05
N GLU A 11 -11.17 -3.42 0.36
CA GLU A 11 -10.17 -4.35 0.91
C GLU A 11 -8.79 -3.71 0.99
N CYS A 12 -7.99 -4.19 1.94
CA CYS A 12 -6.59 -3.83 2.04
C CYS A 12 -5.77 -4.57 0.97
N PRO A 13 -5.04 -3.85 0.10
CA PRO A 13 -4.33 -4.47 -1.02
C PRO A 13 -3.16 -5.37 -0.59
N TYR A 14 -2.75 -5.33 0.68
CA TYR A 14 -1.64 -6.14 1.20
C TYR A 14 -2.07 -7.46 1.83
N CYS A 15 -3.33 -7.59 2.22
CA CYS A 15 -3.82 -8.81 2.88
C CYS A 15 -5.12 -9.38 2.31
N GLY A 16 -5.75 -8.67 1.37
CA GLY A 16 -7.01 -9.09 0.73
C GLY A 16 -8.24 -9.07 1.64
N LYS A 17 -8.13 -8.57 2.89
CA LYS A 17 -9.27 -8.50 3.83
C LYS A 17 -9.92 -7.13 3.80
N LEU A 18 -11.22 -7.09 4.06
CA LEU A 18 -11.96 -5.85 4.31
C LEU A 18 -11.30 -5.05 5.45
N PHE A 19 -11.34 -3.72 5.33
CA PHE A 19 -10.87 -2.87 6.43
C PHE A 19 -11.74 -3.06 7.66
N GLY A 20 -11.09 -3.29 8.81
CA GLY A 20 -11.76 -3.14 10.11
C GLY A 20 -12.12 -1.67 10.38
N PRO A 21 -13.02 -1.40 11.35
CA PRO A 21 -13.39 -0.05 11.75
C PRO A 21 -12.16 0.79 12.11
N GLY A 22 -11.99 1.95 11.47
CA GLY A 22 -10.87 2.88 11.73
C GLY A 22 -9.47 2.36 11.39
N ALA A 23 -9.33 1.17 10.79
CA ALA A 23 -8.03 0.49 10.69
C ALA A 23 -7.21 0.86 9.44
N ASN A 24 -7.69 1.78 8.59
CA ASN A 24 -7.05 2.12 7.33
C ASN A 24 -6.15 3.35 7.46
N VAL A 25 -4.86 3.18 7.20
CA VAL A 25 -3.84 4.26 7.20
C VAL A 25 -3.23 4.39 5.81
N PRO A 26 -2.80 5.59 5.40
CA PRO A 26 -2.08 5.76 4.14
C PRO A 26 -0.65 5.19 4.27
N ASP A 27 -0.28 4.31 3.34
CA ASP A 27 1.08 3.81 3.14
C ASP A 27 1.65 4.33 1.83
N HIS A 28 2.96 4.57 1.82
CA HIS A 28 3.73 4.81 0.60
C HIS A 28 4.32 3.49 0.12
N ILE A 29 3.84 3.01 -1.02
CA ILE A 29 4.29 1.76 -1.65
C ILE A 29 5.83 1.75 -1.77
N TYR A 30 6.38 2.81 -2.35
CA TYR A 30 7.78 3.16 -2.25
C TYR A 30 7.96 4.22 -1.17
N PRO A 31 8.69 3.94 -0.06
CA PRO A 31 8.73 4.79 1.12
C PRO A 31 9.46 6.11 0.87
N VAL A 32 8.98 7.19 1.50
CA VAL A 32 9.58 8.54 1.38
C VAL A 32 11.02 8.56 1.85
N ALA A 33 11.35 7.82 2.91
CA ALA A 33 12.72 7.67 3.43
C ALA A 33 13.72 7.10 2.40
N ARG A 34 13.22 6.51 1.31
CA ARG A 34 14.04 5.98 0.21
C ARG A 34 13.90 6.76 -1.09
N GLY A 35 13.21 7.89 -1.09
CA GLY A 35 12.98 8.73 -2.28
C GLY A 35 11.57 8.63 -2.88
N GLY A 36 10.63 7.94 -2.21
CA GLY A 36 9.25 7.85 -2.66
C GLY A 36 8.49 9.17 -2.61
N LEU A 37 7.60 9.38 -3.58
CA LEU A 37 6.79 10.60 -3.68
C LEU A 37 5.47 10.47 -2.92
N SER A 38 5.02 11.55 -2.28
CA SER A 38 3.69 11.64 -1.65
C SER A 38 2.61 12.01 -2.67
N VAL A 39 2.38 11.11 -3.63
CA VAL A 39 1.41 11.22 -4.72
C VAL A 39 0.43 10.05 -4.69
N ALA A 40 -0.76 10.22 -5.26
CA ALA A 40 -1.84 9.24 -5.14
C ALA A 40 -1.50 7.88 -5.77
N GLU A 41 -0.64 7.87 -6.79
CA GLU A 41 -0.15 6.71 -7.52
C GLU A 41 0.80 5.84 -6.68
N ASN A 42 1.56 6.47 -5.78
CA ASN A 42 2.50 5.80 -4.86
C ASN A 42 1.89 5.53 -3.48
N MET A 43 0.65 5.97 -3.23
CA MET A 43 0.02 5.82 -1.92
C MET A 43 -1.21 4.93 -1.98
N ALA A 44 -1.40 4.09 -0.97
CA ALA A 44 -2.59 3.26 -0.81
C ALA A 44 -3.05 3.23 0.66
N TYR A 45 -4.35 3.16 0.89
CA TYR A 45 -4.83 2.81 2.24
C TYR A 45 -4.56 1.33 2.50
N ILE A 46 -3.97 1.00 3.65
CA ILE A 46 -3.71 -0.37 4.11
C ILE A 46 -4.03 -0.52 5.60
N CYS A 47 -4.06 -1.75 6.15
CA CYS A 47 -4.29 -1.90 7.58
C CYS A 47 -3.08 -1.40 8.39
N ALA A 48 -3.33 -0.73 9.51
CA ALA A 48 -2.28 -0.18 10.39
C ALA A 48 -1.18 -1.20 10.76
N ARG A 49 -1.56 -2.45 11.06
CA ARG A 49 -0.59 -3.52 11.37
C ARG A 49 0.34 -3.86 10.21
N PHE A 50 -0.15 -3.80 8.96
CA PHE A 50 0.66 -4.10 7.78
C PHE A 50 1.54 -2.91 7.41
N ASN A 51 1.07 -1.69 7.64
CA ASN A 51 1.88 -0.47 7.56
C ASN A 51 3.08 -0.53 8.51
N GLN A 52 2.84 -0.89 9.77
CA GLN A 52 3.92 -1.05 10.76
C GLN A 52 4.91 -2.16 10.36
N LYS A 53 4.42 -3.31 9.87
CA LYS A 53 5.29 -4.41 9.40
C LYS A 53 6.12 -4.02 8.17
N LYS A 54 5.53 -3.31 7.21
CA LYS A 54 6.24 -2.83 6.02
C LYS A 54 7.33 -1.81 6.41
N SER A 55 7.00 -0.85 7.28
CA SER A 55 7.95 0.18 7.73
C SER A 55 8.60 0.88 6.52
N ASN A 56 9.91 1.13 6.57
CA ASN A 56 10.69 1.76 5.49
C ASN A 56 11.12 0.78 4.38
N ARG A 57 10.55 -0.43 4.30
CA ARG A 57 10.77 -1.35 3.19
C ARG A 57 10.00 -0.89 1.95
N THR A 58 10.61 -1.07 0.79
CA THR A 58 9.92 -1.07 -0.50
C THR A 58 8.88 -2.20 -0.53
N LEU A 59 7.91 -2.12 -1.44
CA LEU A 59 6.93 -3.19 -1.63
C LEU A 59 7.60 -4.56 -1.87
N ASN A 60 8.64 -4.60 -2.72
CA ASN A 60 9.34 -5.85 -3.05
C ASN A 60 10.09 -6.43 -1.84
N GLU A 61 10.77 -5.61 -1.06
CA GLU A 61 11.43 -6.05 0.18
C GLU A 61 10.40 -6.59 1.19
N TYR A 62 9.25 -5.92 1.32
CA TYR A 62 8.17 -6.37 2.19
C TYR A 62 7.59 -7.73 1.73
N ILE A 63 7.32 -7.89 0.44
CA ILE A 63 6.83 -9.14 -0.14
C ILE A 63 7.83 -10.27 0.10
N TYR A 64 9.10 -10.03 -0.17
CA TYR A 64 10.17 -11.02 -0.02
C TYR A 64 10.35 -11.45 1.45
N GLU A 65 10.51 -10.48 2.35
CA GLU A 65 10.74 -10.71 3.80
C GLU A 65 9.63 -11.57 4.42
N TYR A 66 8.38 -11.25 4.09
CA TYR A 66 7.21 -11.91 4.69
C TYR A 66 6.64 -13.04 3.83
N ARG A 67 7.32 -13.42 2.73
CA ARG A 67 6.92 -14.48 1.80
C ARG A 67 5.47 -14.35 1.35
N LEU A 68 5.08 -13.13 0.97
CA LEU A 68 3.72 -12.81 0.55
C LEU A 68 3.52 -13.18 -0.92
N ASP A 69 2.26 -13.41 -1.31
CA ASP A 69 1.91 -13.59 -2.72
C ASP A 69 2.01 -12.24 -3.46
N MET A 70 3.06 -12.11 -4.27
CA MET A 70 3.30 -10.92 -5.09
C MET A 70 2.15 -10.65 -6.06
N LYS A 71 1.60 -11.69 -6.67
CA LYS A 71 0.58 -11.58 -7.73
C LYS A 71 -0.70 -10.96 -7.16
N ASP A 72 -1.15 -11.42 -6.00
CA ASP A 72 -2.38 -10.92 -5.38
C ASP A 72 -2.27 -9.46 -4.94
N ILE A 73 -1.12 -9.08 -4.38
CA ILE A 73 -0.84 -7.70 -3.98
C ILE A 73 -0.78 -6.79 -5.22
N HIS A 74 -0.08 -7.22 -6.27
CA HIS A 74 0.03 -6.47 -7.51
C HIS A 74 -1.33 -6.29 -8.21
N ILE A 75 -2.16 -7.32 -8.25
CA ILE A 75 -3.53 -7.23 -8.79
C ILE A 75 -4.34 -6.22 -8.00
N SER A 76 -4.29 -6.28 -6.68
CA SER A 76 -5.04 -5.38 -5.79
C SER A 76 -4.60 -3.92 -5.94
N LEU A 77 -3.30 -3.67 -6.01
CA LEU A 77 -2.75 -2.32 -6.24
C LEU A 77 -3.07 -1.78 -7.63
N ARG A 78 -3.01 -2.60 -8.68
CA ARG A 78 -3.42 -2.19 -10.05
C ARG A 78 -4.88 -1.79 -10.13
N LYS A 79 -5.79 -2.52 -9.47
CA LYS A 79 -7.22 -2.16 -9.37
C LYS A 79 -7.43 -0.78 -8.75
N LEU A 80 -6.51 -0.32 -7.90
CA LEU A 80 -6.54 1.01 -7.28
C LEU A 80 -5.79 2.08 -8.09
N GLY A 81 -5.29 1.75 -9.28
CA GLY A 81 -4.54 2.66 -10.16
C GLY A 81 -3.16 3.02 -9.61
N LYS A 82 -2.51 2.12 -8.87
CA LYS A 82 -1.19 2.35 -8.28
C LYS A 82 -0.07 1.93 -9.22
N ILE A 83 1.07 2.58 -9.06
CA ILE A 83 2.30 2.30 -9.80
C ILE A 83 3.34 1.82 -8.79
N PHE A 84 3.97 0.68 -9.05
CA PHE A 84 4.88 -0.02 -8.15
C PHE A 84 5.85 -0.89 -8.94
#